data_AF-A0A955YI29-F1
#
_entry.id   AF-A0A955YI29-F1
#
_cell.length_a   1.000
_cell.length_b   1.000
_cell.length_c   1.000
_cell.angle_alpha   90.00
_cell.angle_beta   90.00
_cell.angle_gamma   90.00
#
_symmetry.space_group_name_H-M   'P 1'
#
loop_
_entity.id
_entity.type
_entity.pdbx_description
1 polymer ?
#
loop_
_entity_poly.entity_id
_entity_poly.type
_entity_poly.pdbx_seq_one_letter_code
_entity_poly.pdbx_strand_id
1 'polypeptide(L)'
;MGPLQHRRTRGRHGMRAPLLSACLALTTWTCASSTHYAKEFRIVHVRASDGIAAQLAAHACAGLYNRRLGGSVFVQSDPDVSQAAIDGAVAMDELWLDALGLESAESQEVPAFLAECVADFGCVRYAYDTQREILPSIMTVAAAHGAPMLADESPVRCEDPIVDATEVFAGRNTQLLATQYVYENYLDETTGLAMLNPGYDRFAADLANPSLTDDMSVALVDFVFERKLFVAFLVNGCIQGHPERDLLSSIVNESAWPKPLPVYGYNDSWLVQGYVYEAQTRCLESANMGAIPTRTSNLSFFGSRRPPIERSGELPLNPPQEVTYDPTKVYVAFVVGDGDNVRYIMSTRRDWMEERTALCRDASPACPPLSWTISPHLPELA
;
A
#
# COMPACT_ATOMS: atom_id res chain seq x y z
N MET A 1 -16.10 -31.66 65.82
CA MET A 1 -17.07 -32.77 65.93
C MET A 1 -16.80 -33.70 64.78
N GLY A 2 -16.32 -34.89 65.09
CA GLY A 2 -15.89 -35.89 64.12
C GLY A 2 -17.03 -36.82 63.65
N PRO A 3 -16.70 -37.97 63.05
CA PRO A 3 -17.15 -38.39 61.72
C PRO A 3 -17.80 -39.80 61.75
N LEU A 4 -18.07 -40.41 60.58
CA LEU A 4 -18.01 -41.88 60.25
C LEU A 4 -18.81 -42.10 58.95
N GLN A 5 -18.24 -42.44 57.78
CA GLN A 5 -17.57 -43.67 57.32
C GLN A 5 -18.47 -44.86 56.93
N HIS A 6 -18.01 -45.50 55.83
CA HIS A 6 -18.24 -46.87 55.31
C HIS A 6 -19.31 -47.03 54.20
N ARG A 7 -19.10 -47.82 53.12
CA ARG A 7 -18.07 -48.82 52.79
C ARG A 7 -18.07 -49.16 51.27
N ARG A 8 -16.92 -49.68 50.81
CA ARG A 8 -16.57 -50.24 49.48
C ARG A 8 -17.28 -51.57 49.11
N THR A 9 -17.34 -51.90 47.82
CA THR A 9 -16.76 -53.11 47.14
C THR A 9 -16.77 -52.89 45.61
N ARG A 10 -15.65 -52.83 44.89
CA ARG A 10 -14.79 -53.87 44.25
C ARG A 10 -15.47 -54.77 43.20
N GLY A 11 -15.07 -54.59 41.94
CA GLY A 11 -15.12 -55.59 40.86
C GLY A 11 -14.10 -55.23 39.77
N ARG A 12 -12.97 -55.96 39.73
CA ARG A 12 -11.93 -55.91 38.68
C ARG A 12 -12.27 -56.94 37.62
N HIS A 13 -12.22 -56.59 36.34
CA HIS A 13 -11.72 -57.48 35.29
C HIS A 13 -10.84 -56.67 34.34
N GLY A 14 -9.61 -57.16 34.17
CA GLY A 14 -8.63 -56.59 33.25
C GLY A 14 -8.67 -57.30 31.91
N MET A 15 -8.33 -56.56 30.87
CA MET A 15 -7.73 -57.11 29.66
C MET A 15 -6.64 -56.14 29.19
N ARG A 16 -5.50 -56.72 28.83
CA ARG A 16 -4.26 -56.05 28.43
C ARG A 16 -4.25 -55.79 26.92
N ALA A 17 -3.68 -54.63 26.56
CA ALA A 17 -2.87 -54.30 25.37
C ALA A 17 -3.56 -54.27 23.98
N PRO A 18 -3.02 -53.54 22.97
CA PRO A 18 -1.71 -52.87 22.92
C PRO A 18 -1.71 -51.37 22.55
N LEU A 19 -0.55 -50.76 22.81
CA LEU A 19 -0.12 -49.46 22.31
C LEU A 19 -0.15 -49.43 20.78
N LEU A 20 -0.93 -48.50 20.22
CA LEU A 20 -0.78 -48.02 18.86
C LEU A 20 -0.36 -46.55 18.95
N SER A 21 0.89 -46.29 18.58
CA SER A 21 1.39 -44.96 18.25
C SER A 21 0.47 -44.32 17.21
N ALA A 22 -0.38 -43.39 17.67
CA ALA A 22 -1.03 -42.44 16.80
C ALA A 22 -0.04 -41.31 16.54
N CYS A 23 0.55 -41.29 15.34
CA CYS A 23 1.15 -40.09 14.78
C CYS A 23 0.10 -38.98 14.81
N LEU A 24 0.28 -38.01 15.71
CA LEU A 24 -0.33 -36.68 15.60
C LEU A 24 0.28 -36.02 14.35
N ALA A 25 -0.37 -36.24 13.20
CA ALA A 25 -0.16 -35.42 12.02
C ALA A 25 -0.89 -34.09 12.25
N LEU A 26 -0.19 -33.12 12.85
CA LEU A 26 -0.51 -31.71 12.71
C LEU A 26 -0.18 -31.31 11.27
N THR A 27 -1.10 -31.55 10.35
CA THR A 27 -1.05 -30.90 9.04
C THR A 27 -1.48 -29.46 9.24
N THR A 28 -0.51 -28.57 9.45
CA THR A 28 -0.66 -27.16 9.12
C THR A 28 -0.95 -27.09 7.63
N TRP A 29 -2.23 -26.99 7.27
CA TRP A 29 -2.63 -26.46 5.97
C TRP A 29 -2.26 -24.97 5.97
N THR A 30 -0.99 -24.69 5.71
CA THR A 30 -0.64 -23.46 5.02
C THR A 30 -1.21 -23.63 3.62
N CYS A 31 -2.40 -23.06 3.36
CA CYS A 31 -2.73 -22.63 2.01
C CYS A 31 -1.72 -21.55 1.63
N ALA A 32 -0.51 -21.96 1.24
CA ALA A 32 0.32 -21.11 0.41
C ALA A 32 -0.45 -21.02 -0.91
N SER A 33 -1.25 -19.96 -1.05
CA SER A 33 -1.66 -19.49 -2.37
C SER A 33 -0.35 -19.32 -3.13
N SER A 34 -0.04 -20.22 -4.06
CA SER A 34 1.13 -20.05 -4.91
C SER A 34 0.85 -18.85 -5.77
N THR A 35 1.45 -17.70 -5.45
CA THR A 35 1.37 -16.50 -6.28
C THR A 35 1.78 -16.89 -7.69
N HIS A 36 0.85 -16.73 -8.64
CA HIS A 36 1.11 -16.99 -10.04
C HIS A 36 1.59 -15.70 -10.69
N TYR A 37 2.68 -15.78 -11.43
CA TYR A 37 3.31 -14.65 -12.09
C TYR A 37 3.01 -14.67 -13.59
N ALA A 38 2.63 -13.52 -14.14
CA ALA A 38 2.38 -13.35 -15.56
C ALA A 38 3.69 -13.43 -16.34
N LYS A 39 3.70 -14.19 -17.44
CA LYS A 39 4.82 -14.18 -18.40
C LYS A 39 4.72 -12.98 -19.33
N GLU A 40 3.50 -12.68 -19.75
CA GLU A 40 3.12 -11.56 -20.60
C GLU A 40 2.28 -10.58 -19.77
N PHE A 41 2.30 -9.31 -20.15
CA PHE A 41 1.50 -8.29 -19.49
C PHE A 41 0.91 -7.34 -20.52
N ARG A 42 -0.15 -6.65 -20.12
CA ARG A 42 -0.79 -5.61 -20.92
C ARG A 42 -0.53 -4.22 -20.35
N ILE A 43 -0.50 -3.24 -21.24
CA ILE A 43 -0.50 -1.83 -20.86
C ILE A 43 -1.93 -1.29 -20.95
N VAL A 44 -2.38 -0.62 -19.89
CA VAL A 44 -3.61 0.18 -19.91
C VAL A 44 -3.21 1.64 -19.98
N HIS A 45 -3.63 2.32 -21.04
CA HIS A 45 -3.38 3.75 -21.21
C HIS A 45 -4.42 4.55 -20.45
N VAL A 46 -3.98 5.41 -19.53
CA VAL A 46 -4.82 6.30 -18.72
C VAL A 46 -4.48 7.74 -19.06
N ARG A 47 -5.46 8.48 -19.55
CA ARG A 47 -5.29 9.87 -20.00
C ARG A 47 -5.92 10.86 -19.02
N ALA A 48 -5.44 12.10 -19.05
CA ALA A 48 -6.12 13.18 -18.32
C ALA A 48 -7.58 13.35 -18.75
N SER A 49 -7.89 13.08 -20.03
CA SER A 49 -9.26 13.17 -20.57
C SER A 49 -10.23 12.11 -20.06
N ASP A 50 -9.76 11.03 -19.43
CA ASP A 50 -10.64 9.95 -18.97
C ASP A 50 -11.48 10.34 -17.74
N GLY A 51 -11.14 11.46 -17.09
CA GLY A 51 -11.78 11.92 -15.87
C GLY A 51 -11.30 11.15 -14.64
N ILE A 52 -11.19 11.85 -13.51
CA ILE A 52 -10.54 11.29 -12.31
C ILE A 52 -11.18 9.99 -11.80
N ALA A 53 -12.51 9.88 -11.85
CA ALA A 53 -13.22 8.68 -11.45
C ALA A 53 -12.80 7.44 -12.28
N ALA A 54 -12.65 7.59 -13.59
CA ALA A 54 -12.22 6.49 -14.45
C ALA A 54 -10.74 6.16 -14.26
N GLN A 55 -9.91 7.16 -14.00
CA GLN A 55 -8.49 6.96 -13.67
C GLN A 55 -8.35 6.13 -12.38
N LEU A 56 -9.03 6.52 -11.30
CA LEU A 56 -9.04 5.77 -10.04
C LEU A 56 -9.53 4.32 -10.23
N ALA A 57 -10.62 4.13 -10.99
CA ALA A 57 -11.14 2.81 -11.29
C ALA A 57 -10.14 1.95 -12.09
N ALA A 58 -9.42 2.53 -13.05
CA ALA A 58 -8.43 1.81 -13.85
C ALA A 58 -7.25 1.34 -12.98
N HIS A 59 -6.74 2.20 -12.09
CA HIS A 59 -5.69 1.80 -11.16
C HIS A 59 -6.18 0.72 -10.18
N ALA A 60 -7.42 0.83 -9.66
CA ALA A 60 -8.02 -0.20 -8.82
C ALA A 60 -8.11 -1.56 -9.54
N CYS A 61 -8.58 -1.55 -10.79
CA CYS A 61 -8.63 -2.73 -11.65
C CYS A 61 -7.25 -3.34 -11.88
N ALA A 62 -6.22 -2.54 -12.16
CA ALA A 62 -4.85 -3.03 -12.30
C ALA A 62 -4.39 -3.78 -11.04
N GLY A 63 -4.67 -3.22 -9.85
CA GLY A 63 -4.43 -3.88 -8.57
C GLY A 63 -5.12 -5.24 -8.44
N LEU A 64 -6.39 -5.34 -8.83
CA LEU A 64 -7.17 -6.57 -8.78
C LEU A 64 -6.63 -7.64 -9.74
N TYR A 65 -6.28 -7.26 -10.97
CA TYR A 65 -5.66 -8.18 -11.94
C TYR A 65 -4.29 -8.63 -11.45
N ASN A 66 -3.44 -7.73 -10.95
CA ASN A 66 -2.12 -8.05 -10.40
C ASN A 66 -2.20 -8.95 -9.16
N ARG A 67 -3.24 -8.81 -8.32
CA ARG A 67 -3.52 -9.75 -7.22
C ARG A 67 -3.84 -11.16 -7.71
N ARG A 68 -4.65 -11.27 -8.78
CA ARG A 68 -5.10 -12.55 -9.36
C ARG A 68 -3.98 -13.23 -10.16
N LEU A 69 -3.19 -12.46 -10.90
CA LEU A 69 -2.05 -12.89 -11.68
C LEU A 69 -0.98 -11.79 -11.63
N GLY A 70 0.07 -12.04 -10.85
CA GLY A 70 1.12 -11.08 -10.54
C GLY A 70 1.78 -10.47 -11.78
N GLY A 71 1.85 -9.15 -11.84
CA GLY A 71 2.50 -8.40 -12.92
C GLY A 71 1.79 -8.50 -14.27
N SER A 72 0.48 -8.75 -14.29
CA SER A 72 -0.30 -8.92 -15.53
C SER A 72 -0.75 -7.61 -16.16
N VAL A 73 -0.89 -6.53 -15.38
CA VAL A 73 -1.36 -5.22 -15.85
C VAL A 73 -0.41 -4.12 -15.40
N PHE A 74 0.11 -3.37 -16.36
CA PHE A 74 0.82 -2.12 -16.15
C PHE A 74 -0.06 -0.95 -16.56
N VAL A 75 -0.10 0.12 -15.76
CA VAL A 75 -0.83 1.35 -16.10
C VAL A 75 0.16 2.40 -16.61
N GLN A 76 -0.02 2.83 -17.85
CA GLN A 76 0.73 3.95 -18.41
C GLN A 76 -0.16 5.20 -18.36
N SER A 77 0.19 6.14 -17.47
CA SER A 77 -0.53 7.41 -17.34
C SER A 77 0.09 8.48 -18.23
N ASP A 78 -0.74 9.33 -18.82
CA ASP A 78 -0.26 10.57 -19.45
C ASP A 78 0.40 11.48 -18.39
N PRO A 79 1.38 12.33 -18.77
CA PRO A 79 2.11 13.17 -17.81
C PRO A 79 1.25 14.17 -17.02
N ASP A 80 0.04 14.47 -17.50
CA ASP A 80 -0.92 15.40 -16.91
C ASP A 80 -2.01 14.71 -16.06
N VAL A 81 -1.98 13.39 -15.95
CA VAL A 81 -2.76 12.65 -14.94
C VAL A 81 -2.26 13.02 -13.55
N SER A 82 -3.18 13.29 -12.62
CA SER A 82 -2.87 13.82 -11.29
C SER A 82 -2.02 12.85 -10.44
N GLN A 83 -0.70 13.04 -10.54
CA GLN A 83 0.30 12.45 -9.66
C GLN A 83 1.09 13.60 -9.05
N ALA A 84 1.10 13.72 -7.72
CA ALA A 84 1.65 14.92 -7.06
C ALA A 84 3.13 15.11 -7.39
N ALA A 85 3.53 16.07 -8.22
CA ALA A 85 4.93 16.26 -8.64
C ALA A 85 5.91 16.21 -7.45
N ILE A 86 7.03 15.52 -7.62
CA ILE A 86 8.13 15.50 -6.63
C ILE A 86 9.33 16.20 -7.26
N ASP A 87 9.82 17.25 -6.62
CA ASP A 87 10.88 18.13 -7.14
C ASP A 87 10.61 18.67 -8.57
N GLY A 88 9.34 18.84 -8.93
CA GLY A 88 8.94 19.27 -10.28
C GLY A 88 9.03 18.17 -11.35
N ALA A 89 9.40 16.95 -10.99
CA ALA A 89 9.40 15.79 -11.88
C ALA A 89 8.08 15.01 -11.80
N VAL A 90 7.61 14.59 -12.96
CA VAL A 90 6.50 13.63 -13.12
C VAL A 90 7.09 12.22 -13.06
N ALA A 91 6.40 11.28 -12.39
CA ALA A 91 6.85 9.90 -12.38
C ALA A 91 6.63 9.29 -13.78
N MET A 92 7.66 8.65 -14.32
CA MET A 92 7.66 7.97 -15.62
C MET A 92 7.99 6.50 -15.41
N ASP A 93 7.00 5.75 -14.95
CA ASP A 93 7.16 4.33 -14.59
C ASP A 93 7.56 3.48 -15.82
N GLU A 94 7.19 3.91 -17.03
CA GLU A 94 7.51 3.23 -18.29
C GLU A 94 9.02 3.13 -18.54
N LEU A 95 9.81 4.05 -17.98
CA LEU A 95 11.26 3.97 -18.13
C LEU A 95 11.84 2.74 -17.41
N TRP A 96 11.16 2.23 -16.39
CA TRP A 96 11.54 0.97 -15.75
C TRP A 96 11.23 -0.24 -16.62
N LEU A 97 10.23 -0.17 -17.51
CA LEU A 97 10.00 -1.25 -18.48
C LEU A 97 11.20 -1.38 -19.41
N ASP A 98 11.69 -0.27 -19.95
CA ASP A 98 12.89 -0.23 -20.80
C ASP A 98 14.13 -0.71 -20.03
N ALA A 99 14.35 -0.20 -18.82
CA ALA A 99 15.50 -0.57 -17.98
C ALA A 99 15.52 -2.07 -17.62
N LEU A 100 14.34 -2.69 -17.51
CA LEU A 100 14.18 -4.12 -17.23
C LEU A 100 14.07 -4.98 -18.51
N GLY A 101 14.06 -4.37 -19.70
CA GLY A 101 13.88 -5.06 -20.97
C GLY A 101 12.52 -5.76 -21.09
N LEU A 102 11.47 -5.13 -20.58
CA LEU A 102 10.10 -5.66 -20.57
C LEU A 102 9.28 -5.07 -21.72
N GLU A 103 8.70 -5.95 -22.53
CA GLU A 103 7.78 -5.58 -23.61
C GLU A 103 6.37 -6.10 -23.31
N SER A 104 5.35 -5.27 -23.54
CA SER A 104 3.97 -5.68 -23.37
C SER A 104 3.49 -6.56 -24.54
N ALA A 105 2.58 -7.49 -24.25
CA ALA A 105 1.96 -8.31 -25.28
C ALA A 105 0.80 -7.59 -25.99
N GLU A 106 0.14 -6.69 -25.26
CA GLU A 106 -1.01 -5.93 -25.77
C GLU A 106 -1.13 -4.58 -25.06
N SER A 107 -1.98 -3.71 -25.62
CA SER A 107 -2.39 -2.46 -25.01
C SER A 107 -3.90 -2.24 -25.11
N GLN A 108 -4.45 -1.50 -24.16
CA GLN A 108 -5.88 -1.26 -24.03
C GLN A 108 -6.18 0.14 -23.49
N GLU A 109 -7.35 0.67 -23.85
CA GLU A 109 -7.88 1.95 -23.39
C GLU A 109 -8.82 1.78 -22.18
N VAL A 110 -8.90 2.79 -21.32
CA VAL A 110 -9.68 2.74 -20.05
C VAL A 110 -11.10 2.19 -20.21
N PRO A 111 -11.96 2.66 -21.15
CA PRO A 111 -13.35 2.20 -21.17
C PRO A 111 -13.50 0.70 -21.42
N ALA A 112 -12.67 0.13 -22.30
CA ALA A 112 -12.69 -1.31 -22.58
C ALA A 112 -12.14 -2.11 -21.39
N PHE A 113 -11.06 -1.62 -20.77
CA PHE A 113 -10.47 -2.25 -19.60
C PHE A 113 -11.41 -2.26 -18.39
N LEU A 114 -12.11 -1.14 -18.13
CA LEU A 114 -13.09 -1.05 -17.05
C LEU A 114 -14.28 -1.99 -17.28
N ALA A 115 -14.79 -2.09 -18.51
CA ALA A 115 -15.89 -2.99 -18.82
C ALA A 115 -15.51 -4.47 -18.57
N GLU A 116 -14.30 -4.86 -18.96
CA GLU A 116 -13.75 -6.19 -18.68
C GLU A 116 -13.58 -6.43 -17.18
N CYS A 117 -12.98 -5.47 -16.48
CA CYS A 117 -12.74 -5.55 -15.04
C CYS A 117 -14.05 -5.72 -14.24
N VAL A 118 -15.10 -4.97 -14.59
CA VAL A 118 -16.41 -5.08 -13.94
C VAL A 118 -17.07 -6.43 -14.23
N ALA A 119 -16.92 -6.95 -15.44
CA ALA A 119 -17.43 -8.29 -15.77
C ALA A 119 -16.72 -9.39 -14.96
N ASP A 120 -15.41 -9.24 -14.72
CA ASP A 120 -14.59 -10.19 -13.99
C ASP A 120 -14.77 -10.14 -12.47
N PHE A 121 -14.96 -8.95 -11.90
CA PHE A 121 -14.87 -8.70 -10.46
C PHE A 121 -16.15 -8.11 -9.84
N GLY A 122 -17.17 -7.78 -10.64
CA GLY A 122 -18.30 -6.96 -10.20
C GLY A 122 -17.87 -5.51 -9.97
N CYS A 123 -18.60 -4.78 -9.12
CA CYS A 123 -18.28 -3.38 -8.82
C CYS A 123 -18.87 -2.92 -7.48
N VAL A 124 -18.23 -1.90 -6.90
CA VAL A 124 -18.79 -1.07 -5.83
C VAL A 124 -19.16 0.28 -6.44
N ARG A 125 -20.45 0.63 -6.38
CA ARG A 125 -20.95 1.90 -6.92
C ARG A 125 -20.76 3.03 -5.92
N TYR A 126 -20.41 4.21 -6.40
CA TYR A 126 -20.40 5.45 -5.61
C TYR A 126 -20.67 6.68 -6.49
N ALA A 127 -20.79 7.87 -5.90
CA ALA A 127 -20.91 9.14 -6.63
C ALA A 127 -19.72 10.06 -6.31
N TYR A 128 -18.83 10.31 -7.27
CA TYR A 128 -17.59 11.05 -7.02
C TYR A 128 -17.87 12.47 -6.53
N ASP A 129 -18.79 13.17 -7.19
CA ASP A 129 -19.06 14.58 -6.91
C ASP A 129 -19.59 14.84 -5.48
N THR A 130 -20.25 13.85 -4.87
CA THR A 130 -20.87 13.99 -3.55
C THR A 130 -20.18 13.19 -2.44
N GLN A 131 -19.35 12.22 -2.80
CA GLN A 131 -18.67 11.32 -1.85
C GLN A 131 -17.15 11.43 -1.89
N ARG A 132 -16.57 12.42 -2.60
CA ARG A 132 -15.12 12.65 -2.66
C ARG A 132 -14.48 12.69 -1.28
N GLU A 133 -15.13 13.32 -0.29
CA GLU A 133 -14.60 13.36 1.07
C GLU A 133 -14.38 11.96 1.64
N ILE A 134 -15.32 11.02 1.47
CA ILE A 134 -15.26 9.68 2.10
C ILE A 134 -14.64 8.61 1.20
N LEU A 135 -13.96 9.01 0.12
CA LEU A 135 -13.35 8.12 -0.86
C LEU A 135 -12.41 7.06 -0.25
N PRO A 136 -11.58 7.35 0.78
CA PRO A 136 -10.78 6.33 1.47
C PRO A 136 -11.63 5.18 2.05
N SER A 137 -12.79 5.50 2.64
CA SER A 137 -13.71 4.49 3.17
C SER A 137 -14.31 3.65 2.05
N ILE A 138 -14.69 4.27 0.93
CA ILE A 138 -15.22 3.56 -0.26
C ILE A 138 -14.15 2.62 -0.85
N MET A 139 -12.90 3.07 -0.96
CA MET A 139 -11.78 2.26 -1.42
C MET A 139 -11.58 1.02 -0.55
N THR A 140 -11.68 1.17 0.77
CA THR A 140 -11.54 0.04 1.70
C THR A 140 -12.63 -1.01 1.47
N VAL A 141 -13.89 -0.58 1.35
CA VAL A 141 -15.02 -1.49 1.05
C VAL A 141 -14.79 -2.23 -0.27
N ALA A 142 -14.41 -1.50 -1.31
CA ALA A 142 -14.14 -2.08 -2.64
C ALA A 142 -12.96 -3.06 -2.62
N ALA A 143 -11.86 -2.71 -1.96
CA ALA A 143 -10.68 -3.55 -1.84
C ALA A 143 -10.96 -4.83 -1.02
N ALA A 144 -11.72 -4.72 0.08
CA ALA A 144 -12.16 -5.85 0.89
C ALA A 144 -12.96 -6.88 0.06
N HIS A 145 -13.98 -6.39 -0.66
CA HIS A 145 -14.78 -7.21 -1.58
C HIS A 145 -13.99 -7.72 -2.79
N GLY A 146 -12.88 -7.08 -3.13
CA GLY A 146 -12.09 -7.42 -4.29
C GLY A 146 -12.75 -7.02 -5.61
N ALA A 147 -13.48 -5.90 -5.60
CA ALA A 147 -14.18 -5.35 -6.76
C ALA A 147 -13.73 -3.90 -7.00
N PRO A 148 -13.67 -3.41 -8.24
CA PRO A 148 -13.33 -2.02 -8.51
C PRO A 148 -14.40 -1.07 -7.96
N MET A 149 -13.97 0.13 -7.58
CA MET A 149 -14.86 1.26 -7.32
C MET A 149 -15.24 1.94 -8.64
N LEU A 150 -16.53 2.08 -8.90
CA LEU A 150 -17.07 2.72 -10.10
C LEU A 150 -17.97 3.87 -9.71
N ALA A 151 -17.60 5.07 -10.14
CA ALA A 151 -18.42 6.26 -9.91
C ALA A 151 -19.59 6.29 -10.90
N ASP A 152 -20.70 6.92 -10.52
CA ASP A 152 -21.84 7.17 -11.42
C ASP A 152 -21.44 8.00 -12.64
N GLU A 153 -20.40 8.81 -12.51
CA GLU A 153 -19.81 9.65 -13.56
C GLU A 153 -18.86 8.88 -14.49
N SER A 154 -18.59 7.60 -14.22
CA SER A 154 -17.72 6.75 -15.03
C SER A 154 -18.32 6.44 -16.41
N PRO A 155 -17.49 6.26 -17.47
CA PRO A 155 -17.98 5.80 -18.78
C PRO A 155 -18.59 4.39 -18.74
N VAL A 156 -18.26 3.58 -17.73
CA VAL A 156 -18.81 2.24 -17.51
C VAL A 156 -19.72 2.27 -16.28
N ARG A 157 -20.95 1.77 -16.43
CA ARG A 157 -21.94 1.74 -15.35
C ARG A 157 -21.83 0.49 -14.49
N CYS A 158 -22.01 0.68 -13.19
CA CYS A 158 -22.20 -0.39 -12.22
C CYS A 158 -23.71 -0.65 -12.04
N GLU A 159 -24.30 -1.45 -12.92
CA GLU A 159 -25.76 -1.71 -12.96
C GLU A 159 -26.24 -2.59 -11.80
N ASP A 160 -25.41 -3.56 -11.36
CA ASP A 160 -25.69 -4.47 -10.25
C ASP A 160 -24.53 -4.43 -9.24
N PRO A 161 -24.48 -3.39 -8.36
CA PRO A 161 -23.39 -3.23 -7.42
C PRO A 161 -23.39 -4.30 -6.34
N ILE A 162 -22.21 -4.83 -6.01
CA ILE A 162 -22.00 -5.67 -4.80
C ILE A 162 -22.30 -4.85 -3.56
N VAL A 163 -21.84 -3.60 -3.56
CA VAL A 163 -22.16 -2.58 -2.56
C VAL A 163 -22.45 -1.28 -3.27
N ASP A 164 -23.56 -0.65 -2.89
CA ASP A 164 -23.86 0.71 -3.26
C ASP A 164 -23.45 1.66 -2.11
N ALA A 165 -22.32 2.34 -2.30
CA ALA A 165 -21.79 3.27 -1.31
C ALA A 165 -22.70 4.48 -1.10
N THR A 166 -23.53 4.86 -2.09
CA THR A 166 -24.45 5.99 -1.94
C THR A 166 -25.52 5.71 -0.89
N GLU A 167 -25.98 4.45 -0.82
CA GLU A 167 -26.95 3.97 0.17
C GLU A 167 -26.28 3.63 1.50
N VAL A 168 -25.17 2.88 1.48
CA VAL A 168 -24.48 2.43 2.70
C VAL A 168 -23.97 3.61 3.54
N PHE A 169 -23.42 4.63 2.88
CA PHE A 169 -22.91 5.82 3.55
C PHE A 169 -23.95 6.95 3.64
N ALA A 170 -25.23 6.68 3.38
CA ALA A 170 -26.29 7.65 3.62
C ALA A 170 -26.27 8.09 5.10
N GLY A 171 -25.99 9.38 5.35
CA GLY A 171 -25.84 9.94 6.69
C GLY A 171 -24.48 9.70 7.36
N ARG A 172 -23.51 9.10 6.66
CA ARG A 172 -22.11 8.89 7.10
C ARG A 172 -21.15 9.60 6.14
N ASN A 173 -21.39 10.89 5.91
CA ASN A 173 -20.72 11.67 4.87
C ASN A 173 -19.48 12.42 5.36
N THR A 174 -19.01 12.16 6.58
CA THR A 174 -17.75 12.71 7.11
C THR A 174 -16.70 11.61 7.19
N GLN A 175 -15.42 11.99 7.13
CA GLN A 175 -14.29 11.06 7.32
C GLN A 175 -14.43 10.21 8.59
N LEU A 176 -14.76 10.82 9.72
CA LEU A 176 -14.94 10.11 11.00
C LEU A 176 -16.03 9.04 10.92
N LEU A 177 -17.23 9.40 10.43
CA LEU A 177 -18.37 8.48 10.42
C LEU A 177 -18.23 7.36 9.39
N ALA A 178 -17.68 7.66 8.21
CA ALA A 178 -17.42 6.66 7.18
C ALA A 178 -16.32 5.70 7.63
N THR A 179 -15.22 6.21 8.18
CA THR A 179 -14.12 5.38 8.67
C THR A 179 -14.55 4.50 9.83
N GLN A 180 -15.38 5.01 10.75
CA GLN A 180 -15.96 4.22 11.85
C GLN A 180 -16.77 3.04 11.31
N TYR A 181 -17.63 3.29 10.32
CA TYR A 181 -18.41 2.22 9.70
C TYR A 181 -17.52 1.16 9.06
N VAL A 182 -16.50 1.57 8.31
CA VAL A 182 -15.59 0.62 7.66
C VAL A 182 -14.76 -0.16 8.67
N TYR A 183 -14.30 0.50 9.73
CA TYR A 183 -13.65 -0.14 10.87
C TYR A 183 -14.52 -1.26 11.48
N GLU A 184 -15.80 -0.97 11.72
CA GLU A 184 -16.72 -1.94 12.34
C GLU A 184 -17.08 -3.13 11.44
N ASN A 185 -17.01 -2.97 10.12
CA ASN A 185 -17.58 -3.95 9.17
C ASN A 185 -16.54 -4.63 8.27
N TYR A 186 -15.36 -4.05 8.07
CA TYR A 186 -14.39 -4.50 7.07
C TYR A 186 -12.95 -4.60 7.56
N LEU A 187 -12.64 -4.26 8.83
CA LEU A 187 -11.26 -4.31 9.32
C LEU A 187 -10.63 -5.71 9.13
N ASP A 188 -11.37 -6.76 9.47
CA ASP A 188 -10.91 -8.15 9.37
C ASP A 188 -10.76 -8.67 7.92
N GLU A 189 -11.30 -7.95 6.94
CA GLU A 189 -11.19 -8.27 5.51
C GLU A 189 -9.94 -7.63 4.85
N THR A 190 -9.19 -6.82 5.60
CA THR A 190 -8.03 -6.06 5.11
C THR A 190 -6.72 -6.56 5.70
N THR A 191 -5.59 -6.25 5.07
CA THR A 191 -4.27 -6.83 5.41
C THR A 191 -3.25 -5.83 5.98
N GLY A 192 -3.55 -4.53 5.91
CA GLY A 192 -2.64 -3.47 6.31
C GLY A 192 -3.28 -2.09 6.18
N LEU A 193 -2.48 -1.04 6.33
CA LEU A 193 -2.96 0.35 6.38
C LEU A 193 -2.32 1.20 5.28
N ALA A 194 -3.16 1.95 4.57
CA ALA A 194 -2.75 3.05 3.71
C ALA A 194 -3.41 4.36 4.17
N MET A 195 -2.68 5.46 4.03
CA MET A 195 -3.21 6.79 4.28
C MET A 195 -3.15 7.62 3.00
N LEU A 196 -4.32 7.94 2.46
CA LEU A 196 -4.47 8.59 1.16
C LEU A 196 -5.40 9.79 1.24
N ASN A 197 -4.86 10.97 0.94
CA ASN A 197 -5.59 12.23 0.97
C ASN A 197 -6.66 12.27 -0.15
N PRO A 198 -7.95 12.44 0.17
CA PRO A 198 -9.03 12.52 -0.81
C PRO A 198 -9.06 13.81 -1.65
N GLY A 199 -8.16 14.77 -1.41
CA GLY A 199 -8.13 16.06 -2.08
C GLY A 199 -8.20 17.28 -1.15
N TYR A 200 -7.91 17.11 0.13
CA TYR A 200 -7.81 18.21 1.09
C TYR A 200 -6.62 19.11 0.77
N ASP A 201 -6.84 20.42 0.87
CA ASP A 201 -5.82 21.45 0.72
C ASP A 201 -4.75 21.32 1.80
N ARG A 202 -3.54 21.01 1.36
CA ARG A 202 -2.36 20.82 2.23
C ARG A 202 -1.71 22.13 2.64
N PHE A 203 -2.17 23.24 2.09
CA PHE A 203 -1.70 24.59 2.39
C PHE A 203 -2.80 25.44 3.01
N ALA A 204 -3.88 24.80 3.49
CA ALA A 204 -4.99 25.47 4.15
C ALA A 204 -4.51 26.31 5.34
N ALA A 205 -5.15 27.48 5.53
CA ALA A 205 -4.87 28.33 6.69
C ALA A 205 -5.27 27.67 8.02
N ASP A 206 -6.34 26.86 8.00
CA ASP A 206 -6.74 25.98 9.10
C ASP A 206 -6.51 24.53 8.69
N LEU A 207 -5.37 23.98 9.13
CA LEU A 207 -4.95 22.62 8.82
C LEU A 207 -5.79 21.56 9.56
N ALA A 208 -6.53 21.94 10.61
CA ALA A 208 -7.43 21.03 11.32
C ALA A 208 -8.79 20.88 10.61
N ASN A 209 -9.15 21.82 9.73
CA ASN A 209 -10.37 21.81 8.92
C ASN A 209 -10.08 22.26 7.47
N PRO A 210 -9.22 21.54 6.73
CA PRO A 210 -8.87 21.92 5.38
C PRO A 210 -10.07 21.77 4.44
N SER A 211 -10.15 22.65 3.44
CA SER A 211 -11.16 22.51 2.38
C SER A 211 -10.76 21.41 1.40
N LEU A 212 -11.75 20.75 0.81
CA LEU A 212 -11.54 19.77 -0.25
C LEU A 212 -11.44 20.52 -1.59
N THR A 213 -10.22 20.80 -2.06
CA THR A 213 -9.98 21.65 -3.24
C THR A 213 -9.46 20.89 -4.44
N ASP A 214 -8.76 19.78 -4.20
CA ASP A 214 -8.10 18.99 -5.24
C ASP A 214 -8.81 17.66 -5.46
N ASP A 215 -8.37 16.95 -6.49
CA ASP A 215 -8.73 15.56 -6.71
C ASP A 215 -7.79 14.61 -5.96
N MET A 216 -8.30 13.45 -5.58
CA MET A 216 -7.48 12.37 -5.02
C MET A 216 -6.46 11.91 -6.07
N SER A 217 -5.20 11.72 -5.65
CA SER A 217 -4.18 11.18 -6.56
C SER A 217 -4.39 9.69 -6.82
N VAL A 218 -4.13 9.26 -8.05
CA VAL A 218 -4.21 7.84 -8.47
C VAL A 218 -3.08 6.97 -7.91
N ALA A 219 -2.04 7.59 -7.39
CA ALA A 219 -0.88 6.90 -6.85
C ALA A 219 -1.26 5.99 -5.67
N LEU A 220 -0.62 4.81 -5.58
CA LEU A 220 -0.88 3.71 -4.64
C LEU A 220 -2.24 3.00 -4.82
N VAL A 221 -3.19 3.53 -5.58
CA VAL A 221 -4.53 2.92 -5.69
C VAL A 221 -4.43 1.47 -6.16
N ASP A 222 -3.57 1.16 -7.12
CA ASP A 222 -3.34 -0.20 -7.58
C ASP A 222 -2.84 -1.13 -6.46
N PHE A 223 -1.90 -0.67 -5.64
CA PHE A 223 -1.37 -1.44 -4.52
C PHE A 223 -2.39 -1.64 -3.39
N VAL A 224 -3.27 -0.66 -3.14
CA VAL A 224 -4.38 -0.81 -2.19
C VAL A 224 -5.25 -2.01 -2.55
N PHE A 225 -5.63 -2.12 -3.82
CA PHE A 225 -6.49 -3.22 -4.30
C PHE A 225 -5.74 -4.54 -4.40
N GLU A 226 -4.44 -4.50 -4.72
CA GLU A 226 -3.58 -5.70 -4.73
C GLU A 226 -3.43 -6.31 -3.33
N ARG A 227 -3.13 -5.49 -2.31
CA ARG A 227 -2.95 -5.99 -0.94
C ARG A 227 -4.23 -6.07 -0.12
N LYS A 228 -5.36 -5.49 -0.56
CA LYS A 228 -6.54 -5.26 0.30
C LYS A 228 -6.22 -4.38 1.51
N LEU A 229 -5.68 -3.20 1.28
CA LEU A 229 -5.34 -2.28 2.37
C LEU A 229 -6.60 -1.56 2.90
N PHE A 230 -6.65 -1.37 4.22
CA PHE A 230 -7.54 -0.40 4.84
C PHE A 230 -7.04 1.00 4.53
N VAL A 231 -7.87 1.85 3.95
CA VAL A 231 -7.52 3.22 3.58
C VAL A 231 -8.23 4.20 4.49
N ALA A 232 -7.46 5.09 5.12
CA ALA A 232 -8.01 6.15 5.96
C ALA A 232 -7.37 7.50 5.64
N PHE A 233 -8.09 8.59 5.89
CA PHE A 233 -7.51 9.92 5.95
C PHE A 233 -8.21 10.78 6.99
N LEU A 234 -7.76 10.59 8.24
CA LEU A 234 -8.27 11.30 9.39
C LEU A 234 -7.40 12.53 9.65
N VAL A 235 -7.90 13.73 9.28
CA VAL A 235 -7.19 15.02 9.38
C VAL A 235 -6.62 15.24 10.78
N ASN A 236 -7.41 14.90 11.80
CA ASN A 236 -7.08 15.05 13.21
C ASN A 236 -6.73 13.70 13.87
N GLY A 237 -6.38 12.69 13.07
CA GLY A 237 -6.07 11.32 13.53
C GLY A 237 -4.85 11.22 14.47
N CYS A 238 -4.01 12.24 14.54
CA CYS A 238 -2.89 12.30 15.49
C CYS A 238 -3.10 13.31 16.64
N ILE A 239 -4.27 13.94 16.73
CA ILE A 239 -4.53 15.00 17.70
C ILE A 239 -5.10 14.42 19.00
N GLN A 240 -4.37 14.60 20.10
CA GLN A 240 -4.78 14.07 21.40
C GLN A 240 -6.13 14.65 21.82
N GLY A 241 -7.04 13.77 22.26
CA GLY A 241 -8.40 14.12 22.68
C GLY A 241 -9.39 14.33 21.52
N HIS A 242 -8.97 14.14 20.27
CA HIS A 242 -9.86 14.19 19.11
C HIS A 242 -10.47 12.80 18.81
N PRO A 243 -11.78 12.68 18.50
CA PRO A 243 -12.42 11.40 18.20
C PRO A 243 -11.76 10.61 17.05
N GLU A 244 -11.22 11.32 16.06
CA GLU A 244 -10.48 10.69 14.96
C GLU A 244 -9.21 9.99 15.42
N ARG A 245 -8.50 10.52 16.41
CA ARG A 245 -7.32 9.85 16.98
C ARG A 245 -7.74 8.61 17.75
N ASP A 246 -8.84 8.67 18.48
CA ASP A 246 -9.36 7.52 19.21
C ASP A 246 -9.76 6.39 18.24
N LEU A 247 -10.42 6.74 17.13
CA LEU A 247 -10.72 5.80 16.05
C LEU A 247 -9.45 5.23 15.40
N LEU A 248 -8.47 6.08 15.05
CA LEU A 248 -7.19 5.61 14.49
C LEU A 248 -6.48 4.67 15.46
N SER A 249 -6.52 4.98 16.76
CA SER A 249 -5.97 4.13 17.81
C SER A 249 -6.64 2.76 17.85
N SER A 250 -7.97 2.69 17.77
CA SER A 250 -8.70 1.43 17.69
C SER A 250 -8.33 0.63 16.43
N ILE A 251 -8.35 1.25 15.24
CA ILE A 251 -7.95 0.58 13.99
C ILE A 251 -6.55 -0.02 14.09
N VAL A 252 -5.58 0.77 14.57
CA VAL A 252 -4.17 0.35 14.63
C VAL A 252 -3.93 -0.72 15.68
N ASN A 253 -4.62 -0.67 16.83
CA ASN A 253 -4.33 -1.57 17.95
C ASN A 253 -5.24 -2.82 17.98
N GLU A 254 -6.40 -2.79 17.34
CA GLU A 254 -7.36 -3.90 17.31
C GLU A 254 -7.24 -4.73 16.01
N SER A 255 -6.59 -4.20 14.96
CA SER A 255 -6.33 -4.94 13.72
C SER A 255 -5.43 -6.16 13.92
N ALA A 256 -5.71 -7.23 13.17
CA ALA A 256 -4.89 -8.44 13.11
C ALA A 256 -3.64 -8.32 12.22
N TRP A 257 -3.35 -7.12 11.68
CA TRP A 257 -2.24 -6.90 10.74
C TRP A 257 -0.87 -7.09 11.41
N PRO A 258 0.18 -7.45 10.64
CA PRO A 258 1.54 -7.57 11.16
C PRO A 258 2.02 -6.29 11.86
N LYS A 259 2.76 -6.46 12.96
CA LYS A 259 3.36 -5.36 13.74
C LYS A 259 4.90 -5.49 13.78
N PRO A 260 5.67 -4.39 13.75
CA PRO A 260 5.21 -3.00 13.60
C PRO A 260 4.49 -2.78 12.27
N LEU A 261 3.46 -1.94 12.29
CA LEU A 261 2.53 -1.73 11.18
C LEU A 261 3.16 -0.83 10.11
N PRO A 262 3.40 -1.32 8.89
CA PRO A 262 3.71 -0.46 7.76
C PRO A 262 2.49 0.40 7.39
N VAL A 263 2.71 1.70 7.23
CA VAL A 263 1.71 2.66 6.77
C VAL A 263 2.08 3.13 5.38
N TYR A 264 1.35 2.67 4.38
CA TYR A 264 1.57 3.02 2.97
C TYR A 264 0.93 4.37 2.61
N GLY A 265 1.35 4.91 1.47
CA GLY A 265 0.91 6.21 0.95
C GLY A 265 1.75 7.34 1.49
N TYR A 266 1.11 8.46 1.76
CA TYR A 266 1.72 9.59 2.44
C TYR A 266 0.62 10.24 3.24
N ASN A 267 0.61 9.99 4.55
CA ASN A 267 -0.26 10.73 5.42
C ASN A 267 0.25 12.16 5.44
N ASP A 268 -0.45 13.15 4.90
CA ASP A 268 -0.14 14.58 5.09
C ASP A 268 -1.08 15.26 6.09
N SER A 269 -1.88 14.49 6.84
CA SER A 269 -2.68 15.03 7.96
C SER A 269 -1.84 15.50 9.15
N TRP A 270 -0.55 15.16 9.21
CA TRP A 270 0.37 15.64 10.24
C TRP A 270 0.57 17.15 10.24
N LEU A 271 0.21 17.85 9.16
CA LEU A 271 0.37 19.29 9.02
C LEU A 271 -0.22 20.09 10.20
N VAL A 272 -1.26 19.58 10.87
CA VAL A 272 -1.85 20.18 12.08
C VAL A 272 -0.81 20.43 13.19
N GLN A 273 0.24 19.60 13.28
CA GLN A 273 1.35 19.73 14.25
C GLN A 273 2.73 19.72 13.55
N GLY A 274 2.75 20.01 12.24
CA GLY A 274 3.94 19.92 11.40
C GLY A 274 4.56 18.52 11.37
N TYR A 275 5.88 18.45 11.14
CA TYR A 275 6.60 17.19 10.88
C TYR A 275 6.69 16.23 12.09
N VAL A 276 6.11 16.57 13.25
CA VAL A 276 6.16 15.72 14.46
C VAL A 276 5.57 14.33 14.21
N TYR A 277 4.56 14.24 13.35
CA TYR A 277 3.86 13.00 13.02
C TYR A 277 4.12 12.51 11.59
N GLU A 278 5.10 13.08 10.89
CA GLU A 278 5.39 12.73 9.49
C GLU A 278 5.74 11.25 9.31
N ALA A 279 6.46 10.65 10.26
CA ALA A 279 6.78 9.22 10.24
C ALA A 279 5.68 8.32 10.82
N GLN A 280 4.58 8.92 11.33
CA GLN A 280 3.47 8.29 12.07
C GLN A 280 3.85 7.54 13.36
N THR A 281 5.12 7.23 13.61
CA THR A 281 5.57 6.51 14.81
C THR A 281 5.19 7.19 16.11
N ARG A 282 5.07 8.52 16.11
CA ARG A 282 4.68 9.30 17.30
C ARG A 282 3.20 9.69 17.33
N CYS A 283 2.42 9.33 16.31
CA CYS A 283 1.01 9.70 16.19
C CYS A 283 0.16 9.08 17.32
N LEU A 284 0.49 7.85 17.70
CA LEU A 284 -0.21 7.09 18.74
C LEU A 284 0.76 6.66 19.84
N GLU A 285 0.23 6.46 21.04
CA GLU A 285 1.00 6.00 22.20
C GLU A 285 1.63 4.62 22.00
N SER A 286 1.00 3.78 21.17
CA SER A 286 1.50 2.43 20.90
C SER A 286 2.81 2.42 20.10
N ALA A 287 3.16 3.53 19.43
CA ALA A 287 4.33 3.65 18.56
C ALA A 287 4.47 2.52 17.52
N ASN A 288 3.34 1.93 17.14
CA ASN A 288 3.29 0.73 16.30
C ASN A 288 3.17 1.03 14.81
N MET A 289 3.25 2.30 14.38
CA MET A 289 3.17 2.69 12.98
C MET A 289 4.54 3.15 12.45
N GLY A 290 4.86 2.78 11.22
CA GLY A 290 6.02 3.29 10.49
C GLY A 290 5.63 3.65 9.06
N ALA A 291 5.91 4.90 8.67
CA ALA A 291 5.68 5.36 7.31
C ALA A 291 6.51 4.58 6.29
N ILE A 292 5.88 4.18 5.19
CA ILE A 292 6.56 3.77 3.96
C ILE A 292 6.06 4.71 2.87
N PRO A 293 6.74 5.85 2.62
CA PRO A 293 6.27 6.82 1.65
C PRO A 293 6.21 6.21 0.25
N THR A 294 4.98 5.95 -0.22
CA THR A 294 4.70 5.10 -1.40
C THR A 294 3.62 5.70 -2.28
N ARG A 295 3.48 7.04 -2.29
CA ARG A 295 2.57 7.76 -3.20
C ARG A 295 3.08 7.75 -4.65
N THR A 296 3.30 6.55 -5.23
CA THR A 296 3.71 6.25 -6.61
C THR A 296 2.76 5.23 -7.25
N SER A 297 2.76 5.13 -8.57
CA SER A 297 1.93 4.18 -9.33
C SER A 297 2.65 2.85 -9.58
N ASN A 298 1.92 1.85 -10.08
CA ASN A 298 2.43 0.56 -10.56
C ASN A 298 3.18 -0.31 -9.53
N LEU A 299 3.07 -0.03 -8.23
CA LEU A 299 3.65 -0.90 -7.20
C LEU A 299 3.02 -2.30 -7.22
N SER A 300 1.73 -2.40 -7.54
CA SER A 300 1.10 -3.71 -7.72
C SER A 300 1.69 -4.47 -8.89
N PHE A 301 2.14 -3.79 -9.96
CA PHE A 301 2.78 -4.45 -11.10
C PHE A 301 4.17 -4.92 -10.73
N PHE A 302 5.07 -4.00 -10.32
CA PHE A 302 6.47 -4.32 -10.06
C PHE A 302 6.63 -5.31 -8.91
N GLY A 303 6.00 -5.02 -7.76
CA GLY A 303 6.07 -5.86 -6.56
C GLY A 303 5.44 -7.25 -6.72
N SER A 304 4.62 -7.46 -7.76
CA SER A 304 4.02 -8.78 -8.05
C SER A 304 4.55 -9.43 -9.33
N ARG A 305 5.59 -8.92 -10.00
CA ARG A 305 6.17 -9.60 -11.18
C ARG A 305 6.93 -10.88 -10.83
N ARG A 306 7.40 -10.99 -9.58
CA ARG A 306 8.18 -12.13 -9.08
C ARG A 306 8.14 -12.20 -7.55
N PRO A 307 8.67 -13.26 -6.92
CA PRO A 307 8.80 -13.31 -5.47
C PRO A 307 9.70 -12.18 -4.92
N PRO A 308 9.46 -11.68 -3.69
CA PRO A 308 10.32 -10.70 -3.03
C PRO A 308 11.77 -11.15 -2.91
N ILE A 309 12.69 -10.19 -2.89
CA ILE A 309 14.12 -10.46 -2.63
C ILE A 309 14.34 -10.60 -1.12
N GLU A 310 14.38 -11.84 -0.64
CA GLU A 310 14.61 -12.14 0.79
C GLU A 310 16.07 -12.48 1.11
N ARG A 311 16.89 -12.79 0.09
CA ARG A 311 18.26 -13.28 0.29
C ARG A 311 19.27 -12.18 -0.03
N SER A 312 20.15 -11.90 0.94
CA SER A 312 21.22 -10.90 0.79
C SER A 312 22.17 -11.16 -0.38
N GLY A 313 22.33 -12.42 -0.82
CA GLY A 313 23.18 -12.77 -1.96
C GLY A 313 22.58 -12.48 -3.33
N GLU A 314 21.30 -12.11 -3.41
CA GLU A 314 20.65 -11.76 -4.68
C GLU A 314 20.97 -10.33 -5.13
N LEU A 315 21.26 -9.43 -4.19
CA LEU A 315 21.80 -8.10 -4.46
C LEU A 315 23.30 -8.10 -4.19
N PRO A 316 24.16 -8.12 -5.23
CA PRO A 316 25.60 -8.18 -5.03
C PRO A 316 26.10 -6.91 -4.32
N LEU A 317 26.81 -7.10 -3.22
CA LEU A 317 27.50 -6.02 -2.51
C LEU A 317 28.86 -5.76 -3.15
N ASN A 318 29.23 -4.48 -3.27
CA ASN A 318 30.60 -4.12 -3.59
C ASN A 318 31.53 -4.60 -2.45
N PRO A 319 32.74 -5.09 -2.78
CA PRO A 319 33.70 -5.45 -1.75
C PRO A 319 34.03 -4.22 -0.88
N PRO A 320 34.21 -4.38 0.43
CA PRO A 320 34.64 -3.29 1.30
C PRO A 320 35.95 -2.68 0.78
N GLN A 321 36.04 -1.35 0.84
CA GLN A 321 37.30 -0.68 0.55
C GLN A 321 38.26 -0.86 1.73
N GLU A 322 39.48 -1.28 1.46
CA GLU A 322 40.56 -1.37 2.45
C GLU A 322 41.05 0.04 2.78
N VAL A 323 40.66 0.56 3.95
CA VAL A 323 41.03 1.91 4.42
C VAL A 323 41.73 1.80 5.77
N THR A 324 42.92 2.41 5.90
CA THR A 324 43.64 2.52 7.18
C THR A 324 43.31 3.85 7.84
N TYR A 325 42.93 3.81 9.12
CA TYR A 325 42.69 5.01 9.91
C TYR A 325 44.01 5.77 10.17
N ASP A 326 44.10 6.97 9.61
CA ASP A 326 45.08 8.01 9.91
C ASP A 326 44.50 9.01 10.95
N PRO A 327 45.06 9.09 12.17
CA PRO A 327 44.58 9.99 13.22
C PRO A 327 44.86 11.47 12.96
N THR A 328 45.64 11.80 11.92
CA THR A 328 45.95 13.18 11.53
C THR A 328 44.94 13.78 10.56
N LYS A 329 43.95 12.98 10.12
CA LYS A 329 42.96 13.35 9.11
C LYS A 329 41.58 13.56 9.71
N VAL A 330 40.79 14.38 9.03
CA VAL A 330 39.34 14.47 9.21
C VAL A 330 38.69 13.65 8.09
N TYR A 331 37.81 12.72 8.47
CA TYR A 331 37.05 11.90 7.52
C TYR A 331 35.68 12.55 7.31
N VAL A 332 35.31 12.72 6.04
CA VAL A 332 34.03 13.30 5.63
C VAL A 332 33.32 12.31 4.72
N ALA A 333 32.04 12.08 4.95
CA ALA A 333 31.18 11.28 4.11
C ALA A 333 29.95 12.11 3.70
N PHE A 334 29.56 12.00 2.44
CA PHE A 334 28.33 12.58 1.91
C PHE A 334 27.30 11.48 1.72
N VAL A 335 26.11 11.71 2.26
CA VAL A 335 24.98 10.77 2.16
C VAL A 335 23.78 11.53 1.61
N VAL A 336 23.22 11.06 0.51
CA VAL A 336 21.98 11.57 -0.06
C VAL A 336 20.81 10.98 0.73
N GLY A 337 19.97 11.86 1.30
CA GLY A 337 18.78 11.51 2.08
C GLY A 337 17.54 11.18 1.24
N ASP A 338 16.42 11.01 1.94
CA ASP A 338 15.07 10.73 1.40
C ASP A 338 14.91 9.40 0.65
N GLY A 339 15.85 8.48 0.85
CA GLY A 339 15.80 7.17 0.21
C GLY A 339 14.74 6.23 0.77
N ASP A 340 14.20 6.53 1.95
CA ASP A 340 13.05 5.82 2.54
C ASP A 340 11.78 5.97 1.69
N ASN A 341 11.67 7.08 0.95
CA ASN A 341 10.55 7.36 0.07
C ASN A 341 10.72 6.66 -1.28
N VAL A 342 9.91 5.62 -1.48
CA VAL A 342 9.94 4.75 -2.66
C VAL A 342 9.74 5.54 -3.94
N ARG A 343 8.94 6.61 -3.89
CA ARG A 343 8.72 7.43 -5.08
C ARG A 343 9.95 8.20 -5.52
N TYR A 344 10.77 8.71 -4.60
CA TYR A 344 12.04 9.36 -4.97
C TYR A 344 12.92 8.36 -5.72
N ILE A 345 13.01 7.13 -5.23
CA ILE A 345 13.80 6.05 -5.84
C ILE A 345 13.27 5.70 -7.24
N MET A 346 11.95 5.59 -7.39
CA MET A 346 11.31 5.27 -8.67
C MET A 346 11.24 6.45 -9.67
N SER A 347 11.72 7.63 -9.30
CA SER A 347 11.72 8.83 -10.15
C SER A 347 13.09 9.51 -10.19
N THR A 348 13.23 10.71 -9.62
CA THR A 348 14.39 11.60 -9.80
C THR A 348 15.71 11.00 -9.31
N ARG A 349 15.68 10.13 -8.28
CA ARG A 349 16.93 9.54 -7.75
C ARG A 349 17.58 8.60 -8.74
N ARG A 350 16.80 7.93 -9.60
CA ARG A 350 17.35 7.13 -10.70
C ARG A 350 18.17 8.02 -11.63
N ASP A 351 17.60 9.12 -12.11
CA ASP A 351 18.27 10.03 -13.05
C ASP A 351 19.55 10.60 -12.44
N TRP A 352 19.53 10.97 -11.17
CA TRP A 352 20.72 11.48 -10.49
C TRP A 352 21.82 10.41 -10.34
N MET A 353 21.42 9.16 -10.08
CA MET A 353 22.37 8.03 -10.04
C MET A 353 22.95 7.73 -11.41
N GLU A 354 22.13 7.77 -12.48
CA GLU A 354 22.57 7.57 -13.86
C GLU A 354 23.51 8.68 -14.32
N GLU A 355 23.15 9.94 -14.11
CA GLU A 355 23.98 11.11 -14.43
C GLU A 355 25.32 11.03 -13.71
N ARG A 356 25.31 10.75 -12.41
CA ARG A 356 26.54 10.59 -11.62
C ARG A 356 27.38 9.43 -12.14
N THR A 357 26.77 8.29 -12.46
CA THR A 357 27.48 7.12 -12.99
C THR A 357 28.13 7.43 -14.33
N ALA A 358 27.44 8.17 -15.21
CA ALA A 358 27.97 8.60 -16.49
C ALA A 358 29.13 9.59 -16.33
N LEU A 359 28.98 10.60 -15.48
CA LEU A 359 30.01 11.61 -15.20
C LEU A 359 31.27 11.00 -14.57
N CYS A 360 31.11 10.02 -13.68
CA CYS A 360 32.20 9.49 -12.86
C CYS A 360 32.91 8.27 -13.45
N ARG A 361 32.38 7.65 -14.50
CA ARG A 361 32.91 6.40 -15.08
C ARG A 361 34.39 6.51 -15.47
N ASP A 362 34.75 7.62 -16.11
CA ASP A 362 36.09 7.85 -16.66
C ASP A 362 36.72 9.16 -16.15
N ALA A 363 36.23 9.67 -15.01
CA ALA A 363 36.66 10.95 -14.47
C ALA A 363 38.12 10.90 -13.95
N SER A 364 38.91 11.92 -14.29
CA SER A 364 40.24 12.15 -13.74
C SER A 364 40.35 13.62 -13.27
N PRO A 365 40.49 13.87 -11.95
CA PRO A 365 40.56 12.88 -10.87
C PRO A 365 39.24 12.11 -10.68
N ALA A 366 39.32 10.95 -10.03
CA ALA A 366 38.15 10.15 -9.68
C ALA A 366 37.14 11.00 -8.89
N CYS A 367 35.84 10.80 -9.14
CA CYS A 367 34.80 11.44 -8.37
C CYS A 367 34.93 11.12 -6.87
N PRO A 368 34.60 12.07 -5.98
CA PRO A 368 34.50 11.77 -4.56
C PRO A 368 33.43 10.69 -4.30
N PRO A 369 33.54 9.87 -3.25
CA PRO A 369 32.50 8.91 -2.90
C PRO A 369 31.21 9.63 -2.48
N LEU A 370 30.07 9.05 -2.84
CA LEU A 370 28.74 9.52 -2.45
C LEU A 370 27.88 8.31 -2.13
N SER A 371 27.31 8.30 -0.92
CA SER A 371 26.37 7.26 -0.48
C SER A 371 24.94 7.71 -0.70
N TRP A 372 24.04 6.77 -0.95
CA TRP A 372 22.61 7.02 -1.13
C TRP A 372 21.85 6.22 -0.10
N THR A 373 20.87 6.84 0.54
CA THR A 373 19.86 6.09 1.29
C THR A 373 18.92 5.40 0.32
N ILE A 374 18.35 4.26 0.72
CA ILE A 374 17.40 3.48 -0.07
C ILE A 374 16.42 2.77 0.86
N SER A 375 15.16 2.67 0.45
CA SER A 375 14.11 2.06 1.26
C SER A 375 14.34 0.56 1.37
N PRO A 376 14.35 -0.01 2.59
CA PRO A 376 14.49 -1.45 2.77
C PRO A 376 13.27 -2.24 2.26
N HIS A 377 12.19 -1.55 1.89
CA HIS A 377 10.96 -2.15 1.37
C HIS A 377 10.97 -2.36 -0.14
N LEU A 378 11.88 -1.72 -0.89
CA LEU A 378 11.97 -1.92 -2.34
C LEU A 378 12.10 -3.38 -2.78
N PRO A 379 12.92 -4.23 -2.12
CA PRO A 379 12.94 -5.68 -2.36
C PRO A 379 11.59 -6.40 -2.44
N GLU A 380 10.56 -5.86 -1.79
CA GLU A 380 9.18 -6.38 -1.82
C GLU A 380 8.28 -5.60 -2.79
N LEU A 381 8.55 -4.31 -3.00
CA LEU A 381 7.64 -3.37 -3.68
C LEU A 381 7.97 -3.13 -5.15
N ALA A 382 9.23 -3.25 -5.58
CA ALA A 382 9.67 -2.83 -6.91
C ALA A 382 10.86 -3.62 -7.48
#